data_AF-A0A1Z2SCZ6-F1
#
_entry.id   AF-A0A1Z2SCZ6-F1
#
_cell.length_a   1.000
_cell.length_b   1.000
_cell.length_c   1.000
_cell.angle_alpha   90.00
_cell.angle_beta   90.00
_cell.angle_gamma   90.00
#
_symmetry.space_group_name_H-M   'P 1'
#
loop_
_entity.id
_entity.type
_entity.pdbx_description
1 polymer ?
#
loop_
_entity_poly.entity_id
_entity_poly.type
_entity_poly.pdbx_seq_one_letter_code
_entity_poly.pdbx_strand_id
1 'polypeptide(L)'
;MCQPISGRVTKYTVTFVDMGNGKYGYQLEQDGSAVQAGEFDPKTGINYEGVNIELKGQISPGDVIELSPRKTFNIFDSFKKAMEYSRDSVADGSATAKLHQVTREFHAAFIHLTKVRTDIGARLNTLDIQEQEHEDFKLTLAKSKSSFEDLDYADAVIDFNENTRALQASQQAFSKTKDLTLFNYI
;
A
#
# COMPACT_ATOMS: atom_id res chain seq x y z
N MET A 1 16.45 19.38 6.61
CA MET A 1 15.31 19.99 7.32
C MET A 1 14.32 20.49 6.28
N CYS A 2 13.29 19.71 5.96
CA CYS A 2 12.17 20.22 5.17
C CYS A 2 11.24 20.98 6.11
N GLN A 3 11.06 22.27 5.87
CA GLN A 3 10.09 23.09 6.59
C GLN A 3 8.67 22.65 6.20
N PRO A 4 7.70 22.63 7.14
CA PRO A 4 6.32 22.39 6.80
C PRO A 4 5.77 23.61 6.06
N ILE A 5 5.33 23.41 4.83
CA ILE A 5 4.59 24.40 4.07
C ILE A 5 3.28 24.63 4.84
N SER A 6 3.17 25.75 5.54
CA SER A 6 1.90 26.21 6.12
C SER A 6 0.98 26.55 4.94
N GLY A 7 0.27 25.53 4.45
CA GLY A 7 -0.63 25.64 3.32
C GLY A 7 -1.82 26.48 3.74
N ARG A 8 -1.81 27.76 3.36
CA ARG A 8 -2.97 28.65 3.43
C ARG A 8 -4.16 27.90 2.83
N VAL A 9 -5.18 27.65 3.66
CA VAL A 9 -6.41 27.03 3.21
C VAL A 9 -7.20 28.13 2.51
N THR A 10 -7.18 28.11 1.17
CA THR A 10 -7.94 29.07 0.38
C THR A 10 -9.43 28.78 0.53
N LYS A 11 -10.19 29.72 1.07
CA LYS A 11 -11.64 29.64 1.19
C LYS A 11 -12.27 30.42 0.05
N TYR A 12 -13.25 29.81 -0.61
CA TYR A 12 -14.07 30.49 -1.60
C TYR A 12 -15.48 30.68 -1.07
N THR A 13 -16.01 31.89 -1.23
CA THR A 13 -17.39 32.21 -0.84
C THR A 13 -18.09 32.81 -2.05
N VAL A 14 -19.21 32.21 -2.45
CA VAL A 14 -20.09 32.73 -3.50
C VAL A 14 -21.32 33.29 -2.85
N THR A 15 -21.60 34.57 -3.10
CA THR A 15 -22.83 35.23 -2.67
C THR A 15 -23.69 35.56 -3.89
N PHE A 16 -24.96 35.16 -3.86
CA PHE A 16 -25.91 35.43 -4.94
C PHE A 16 -26.70 36.71 -4.68
N VAL A 17 -26.90 37.51 -5.71
CA VAL A 17 -27.58 38.81 -5.63
C VAL A 17 -28.66 38.92 -6.71
N ASP A 18 -29.73 39.64 -6.41
CA ASP A 18 -30.74 40.01 -7.41
C ASP A 18 -30.20 41.15 -8.29
N MET A 19 -30.28 40.99 -9.61
CA MET A 19 -29.89 42.04 -10.56
C MET A 19 -31.08 42.94 -10.97
N GLY A 20 -32.29 42.69 -10.46
CA GLY A 20 -33.48 43.51 -10.70
C GLY A 20 -34.08 43.36 -12.11
N ASN A 21 -33.53 42.46 -12.92
CA ASN A 21 -33.96 42.16 -14.30
C ASN A 21 -34.50 40.73 -14.45
N GLY A 22 -34.84 40.07 -13.33
CA GLY A 22 -35.25 38.66 -13.30
C GLY A 22 -34.09 37.67 -13.46
N LYS A 23 -32.84 38.15 -13.44
CA LYS A 23 -31.63 37.33 -13.45
C LYS A 23 -30.88 37.48 -12.12
N TYR A 24 -30.07 36.48 -11.81
CA TYR A 24 -29.23 36.45 -10.62
C TYR A 24 -27.78 36.76 -10.98
N GLY A 25 -27.14 37.58 -10.16
CA GLY A 25 -25.70 37.80 -10.20
C GLY A 25 -25.01 36.98 -9.12
N TYR A 26 -23.70 36.85 -9.23
CA TYR A 26 -22.86 36.29 -8.18
C TYR A 26 -21.65 37.19 -7.91
N GLN A 27 -21.18 37.15 -6.66
CA GLN A 27 -19.87 37.65 -6.24
C GLN A 27 -19.10 36.48 -5.64
N LEU A 28 -17.96 36.15 -6.26
CA LEU A 28 -17.00 35.17 -5.76
C LEU A 28 -15.89 35.89 -5.00
N GLU A 29 -15.68 35.46 -3.77
CA GLU A 29 -14.62 35.92 -2.90
C GLU A 29 -13.61 34.80 -2.65
N GLN A 30 -12.32 35.16 -2.67
CA GLN A 30 -11.21 34.31 -2.27
C GLN A 30 -10.61 34.90 -0.99
N ASP A 31 -10.67 34.16 0.11
CA ASP A 31 -10.21 34.60 1.43
C ASP A 31 -10.78 35.98 1.85
N GLY A 32 -12.05 36.24 1.50
CA GLY A 32 -12.76 37.49 1.80
C GLY A 32 -12.45 38.66 0.86
N SER A 33 -11.66 38.46 -0.19
CA SER A 33 -11.44 39.45 -1.25
C SER A 33 -12.24 39.07 -2.49
N ALA A 34 -13.04 39.99 -3.04
CA ALA A 34 -13.76 39.75 -4.28
C ALA A 34 -12.79 39.52 -5.45
N VAL A 35 -12.92 38.37 -6.12
CA VAL A 35 -12.03 37.96 -7.22
C VAL A 35 -12.76 37.84 -8.56
N GLN A 36 -14.07 37.60 -8.54
CA GLN A 36 -14.89 37.51 -9.75
C GLN A 36 -16.32 37.88 -9.41
N ALA A 37 -17.01 38.56 -10.34
CA ALA A 37 -18.44 38.80 -10.24
C ALA A 37 -19.05 38.80 -11.64
N GLY A 38 -20.32 38.45 -11.75
CA GLY A 38 -21.01 38.42 -13.03
C GLY A 38 -22.45 37.94 -12.93
N GLU A 39 -23.11 37.84 -14.07
CA GLU A 39 -24.40 37.17 -14.18
C GLU A 39 -24.20 35.66 -13.99
N PHE A 40 -25.03 35.02 -13.16
CA PHE A 40 -25.00 33.58 -12.96
C PHE A 40 -25.83 32.87 -14.04
N ASP A 41 -25.18 32.03 -14.84
CA ASP A 41 -25.84 31.11 -15.77
C ASP A 41 -25.74 29.67 -15.22
N PRO A 42 -26.86 29.02 -14.86
CA PRO A 42 -26.89 27.65 -14.37
C PRO A 42 -26.31 26.59 -15.34
N LYS A 43 -26.22 26.89 -16.64
CA LYS A 43 -25.67 25.97 -17.64
C LYS A 43 -24.15 25.95 -17.67
N THR A 44 -23.52 27.09 -17.39
CA THR A 44 -22.06 27.25 -17.44
C THR A 44 -21.43 27.24 -16.05
N GLY A 45 -22.20 27.56 -15.01
CA GLY A 45 -21.71 27.60 -13.63
C GLY A 45 -20.74 28.76 -13.40
N ILE A 46 -19.93 28.64 -12.33
CA ILE A 46 -18.86 29.59 -12.02
C ILE A 46 -17.52 28.86 -12.11
N ASN A 47 -16.66 29.35 -13.01
CA ASN A 47 -15.30 28.84 -13.17
C ASN A 47 -14.30 29.93 -12.78
N TYR A 48 -13.38 29.60 -11.87
CA TYR A 48 -12.30 30.48 -11.43
C TYR A 48 -11.09 29.65 -10.98
N GLU A 49 -9.90 29.91 -11.55
CA GLU A 49 -8.62 29.30 -11.14
C GLU A 49 -8.68 27.77 -10.93
N GLY A 50 -9.40 27.05 -11.81
CA GLY A 50 -9.56 25.60 -11.76
C GLY A 50 -10.63 25.08 -10.79
N VAL A 51 -11.31 25.96 -10.06
CA VAL A 51 -12.52 25.64 -9.29
C VAL A 51 -13.73 25.79 -10.22
N ASN A 52 -14.48 24.71 -10.40
CA ASN A 52 -15.76 24.73 -11.10
C ASN A 52 -16.91 24.54 -10.10
N ILE A 53 -17.85 25.47 -10.08
CA ILE A 53 -19.01 25.48 -9.20
C ILE A 53 -20.26 25.37 -10.06
N GLU A 54 -20.89 24.21 -10.02
CA GLU A 54 -22.16 23.94 -10.68
C GLU A 54 -23.28 23.89 -9.63
N LEU A 55 -24.34 24.66 -9.86
CA LEU A 55 -25.50 24.67 -9.00
C LEU A 55 -26.73 24.16 -9.76
N LYS A 56 -27.53 23.35 -9.07
CA LYS A 56 -28.85 22.92 -9.54
C LYS A 56 -29.88 23.28 -8.47
N GLY A 57 -31.03 23.79 -8.90
CA GLY A 57 -32.11 24.22 -8.01
C GLY A 57 -32.42 25.71 -8.17
N GLN A 58 -33.34 26.19 -7.35
CA GLN A 58 -33.66 27.62 -7.28
C GLN A 58 -32.67 28.31 -6.36
N ILE A 59 -32.15 29.46 -6.81
CA ILE A 59 -31.28 30.34 -6.02
C ILE A 59 -32.11 31.56 -5.63
N SER A 60 -31.96 31.99 -4.38
CA SER A 60 -32.58 33.21 -3.85
C SER A 60 -31.51 34.29 -3.62
N PRO A 61 -31.88 35.58 -3.70
CA PRO A 61 -30.97 36.67 -3.35
C PRO A 61 -30.53 36.53 -1.89
N GLY A 62 -29.22 36.63 -1.64
CA GLY A 62 -28.62 36.45 -0.32
C GLY A 62 -28.18 35.02 -0.01
N ASP A 63 -28.40 34.04 -0.92
CA ASP A 63 -27.83 32.70 -0.76
C ASP A 63 -26.30 32.77 -0.78
N VAL A 64 -25.69 31.98 0.10
CA VAL A 64 -24.23 31.90 0.25
C VAL A 64 -23.77 30.45 0.15
N ILE A 65 -22.74 30.21 -0.67
CA ILE A 65 -22.04 28.93 -0.75
C ILE A 65 -20.60 29.11 -0.32
N GLU A 66 -20.16 28.26 0.61
CA GLU A 66 -18.79 28.22 1.08
C GLU A 66 -18.10 26.94 0.60
N LEU A 67 -16.91 27.11 0.02
CA LEU A 67 -16.05 26.03 -0.40
C LEU A 67 -14.71 26.15 0.33
N SER A 68 -14.42 25.15 1.14
CA SER A 68 -13.16 25.04 1.89
C SER A 68 -12.47 23.72 1.54
N PRO A 69 -11.17 23.74 1.22
CA PRO A 69 -10.37 22.52 1.05
C PRO A 69 -10.43 21.64 2.29
N ARG A 70 -10.67 20.34 2.10
CA ARG A 70 -10.70 19.36 3.19
C ARG A 70 -9.66 18.27 2.92
N LYS A 71 -8.64 18.20 3.79
CA LYS A 71 -7.55 17.20 3.67
C LYS A 71 -7.89 15.86 4.32
N THR A 72 -8.58 15.90 5.47
CA THR A 72 -8.90 14.72 6.25
C THR A 72 -10.33 14.77 6.76
N PHE A 73 -10.91 13.59 6.96
CA PHE A 73 -12.23 13.42 7.54
C PHE A 73 -12.32 12.07 8.25
N ASN A 74 -13.20 12.00 9.24
CA ASN A 74 -13.56 10.75 9.88
C ASN A 74 -14.79 10.16 9.18
N ILE A 75 -14.65 8.93 8.69
CA ILE A 75 -15.74 8.21 8.02
C ILE A 75 -16.95 7.96 8.92
N PHE A 76 -16.74 7.79 10.23
CA PHE A 76 -17.82 7.60 11.19
C PHE A 76 -18.66 8.87 11.35
N ASP A 77 -18.04 10.05 11.22
CA ASP A 77 -18.77 11.31 11.21
C ASP A 77 -19.55 11.47 9.89
N SER A 78 -19.00 10.99 8.76
CA SER A 78 -19.74 10.93 7.50
C SER A 78 -20.98 10.03 7.60
N PHE A 79 -20.89 8.87 8.28
CA PHE A 79 -22.06 8.02 8.56
C PHE A 79 -23.10 8.71 9.43
N LYS A 80 -22.68 9.39 10.50
CA LYS A 80 -23.60 10.17 11.36
C LYS A 80 -24.32 11.26 10.57
N LYS A 81 -23.57 12.02 9.77
CA LYS A 81 -24.10 13.04 8.87
C LYS A 81 -25.06 12.47 7.83
N ALA A 82 -24.76 11.30 7.27
CA ALA A 82 -25.67 10.61 6.36
C ALA A 82 -27.03 10.34 7.02
N MET A 83 -27.01 9.81 8.25
CA MET A 83 -28.24 9.52 9.00
C MET A 83 -29.01 10.78 9.39
N GLU A 84 -28.30 11.85 9.74
CA GLU A 84 -28.88 13.14 10.06
C GLU A 84 -29.58 13.75 8.85
N TYR A 85 -28.84 13.96 7.75
CA TYR A 85 -29.35 14.64 6.56
C TYR A 85 -30.34 13.82 5.75
N SER A 86 -30.36 12.49 5.91
CA SER A 86 -31.37 11.61 5.27
C SER A 86 -32.79 11.84 5.82
N ARG A 87 -32.91 12.48 6.98
CA ARG A 87 -34.20 12.82 7.60
C ARG A 87 -34.76 14.17 7.12
N ASP A 88 -33.92 14.98 6.49
CA ASP A 88 -34.31 16.29 6.00
C ASP A 88 -35.14 16.16 4.70
N SER A 89 -35.90 17.21 4.38
CA SER A 89 -36.72 17.22 3.15
C SER A 89 -35.82 17.23 1.91
N VAL A 90 -36.15 16.38 0.93
CA VAL A 90 -35.48 16.39 -0.39
C VAL A 90 -35.69 17.69 -1.18
N ALA A 91 -36.67 18.51 -0.78
CA ALA A 91 -36.88 19.83 -1.36
C ALA A 91 -35.88 20.88 -0.81
N ASP A 92 -35.17 20.59 0.29
CA ASP A 92 -34.11 21.44 0.79
C ASP A 92 -32.82 21.21 -0.03
N GLY A 93 -32.43 22.23 -0.81
CA GLY A 93 -31.19 22.22 -1.57
C GLY A 93 -29.94 22.07 -0.69
N SER A 94 -29.97 22.60 0.54
CA SER A 94 -28.86 22.47 1.49
C SER A 94 -28.69 21.04 1.97
N ALA A 95 -29.78 20.37 2.34
CA ALA A 95 -29.77 18.95 2.71
C ALA A 95 -29.24 18.07 1.57
N THR A 96 -29.72 18.32 0.35
CA THR A 96 -29.27 17.61 -0.86
C THR A 96 -27.77 17.82 -1.13
N ALA A 97 -27.27 19.06 -1.04
CA ALA A 97 -25.85 19.37 -1.20
C ALA A 97 -24.97 18.68 -0.14
N LYS A 98 -25.42 18.66 1.12
CA LYS A 98 -24.74 17.98 2.23
C LYS A 98 -24.70 16.46 2.01
N LEU A 99 -25.78 15.84 1.53
CA LEU A 99 -25.81 14.41 1.17
C LEU A 99 -24.88 14.07 -0.01
N HIS A 100 -24.79 14.96 -1.01
CA HIS A 100 -23.80 14.81 -2.08
C HIS A 100 -22.37 14.86 -1.53
N GLN A 101 -22.08 15.75 -0.57
CA GLN A 101 -20.78 15.78 0.09
C GLN A 101 -20.48 14.48 0.84
N VAL A 102 -21.45 13.95 1.61
CA VAL A 102 -21.30 12.67 2.32
C VAL A 102 -21.04 11.52 1.34
N THR A 103 -21.71 11.50 0.19
CA THR A 103 -21.45 10.50 -0.87
C THR A 103 -20.01 10.58 -1.39
N ARG A 104 -19.46 11.79 -1.58
CA ARG A 104 -18.05 11.98 -1.96
C ARG A 104 -17.10 11.48 -0.87
N GLU A 105 -17.43 11.71 0.40
CA GLU A 105 -16.65 11.23 1.54
C GLU A 105 -16.64 9.69 1.60
N PHE A 106 -17.78 9.03 1.38
CA PHE A 106 -17.85 7.57 1.28
C PHE A 106 -17.03 7.01 0.12
N HIS A 107 -17.11 7.64 -1.05
CA HIS A 107 -16.32 7.23 -2.21
C HIS A 107 -14.82 7.36 -1.96
N ALA A 108 -14.37 8.47 -1.38
CA ALA A 108 -12.97 8.67 -1.02
C ALA A 108 -12.48 7.65 0.02
N ALA A 109 -13.31 7.32 1.01
CA ALA A 109 -12.99 6.28 2.00
C ALA A 109 -12.91 4.88 1.36
N PHE A 110 -13.78 4.57 0.41
CA PHE A 110 -13.76 3.31 -0.35
C PHE A 110 -12.46 3.17 -1.17
N ILE A 111 -12.05 4.24 -1.88
CA ILE A 111 -10.77 4.27 -2.59
C ILE A 111 -9.61 4.06 -1.63
N HIS A 112 -9.61 4.75 -0.48
CA HIS A 112 -8.56 4.61 0.52
C HIS A 112 -8.45 3.18 1.06
N LEU A 113 -9.57 2.55 1.42
CA LEU A 113 -9.59 1.16 1.89
C LEU A 113 -9.11 0.18 0.80
N THR A 114 -9.51 0.41 -0.45
CA THR A 114 -9.05 -0.40 -1.58
C THR A 114 -7.55 -0.29 -1.76
N LYS A 115 -6.98 0.92 -1.69
CA LYS A 115 -5.54 1.15 -1.75
C LYS A 115 -4.79 0.38 -0.66
N VAL A 116 -5.29 0.43 0.58
CA VAL A 116 -4.70 -0.32 1.70
C VAL A 116 -4.78 -1.82 1.46
N ARG A 117 -5.90 -2.34 0.95
CA ARG A 117 -6.04 -3.76 0.61
C ARG A 117 -5.06 -4.18 -0.49
N THR A 118 -4.86 -3.35 -1.50
CA THR A 118 -3.88 -3.58 -2.57
C THR A 118 -2.46 -3.61 -2.01
N ASP A 119 -2.10 -2.68 -1.12
CA ASP A 119 -0.79 -2.67 -0.45
C ASP A 119 -0.55 -3.95 0.37
N ILE A 120 -1.56 -4.40 1.13
CA ILE A 120 -1.50 -5.67 1.85
C ILE A 120 -1.32 -6.84 0.87
N GLY A 121 -2.03 -6.86 -0.26
CA GLY A 121 -1.87 -7.87 -1.30
C GLY A 121 -0.45 -7.93 -1.88
N ALA A 122 0.17 -6.78 -2.12
CA ALA A 122 1.56 -6.71 -2.59
C ALA A 122 2.54 -7.27 -1.54
N ARG A 123 2.29 -6.99 -0.25
CA ARG A 123 3.09 -7.56 0.85
C ARG A 123 2.92 -9.06 0.98
N LEU A 124 1.70 -9.58 0.84
CA LEU A 124 1.45 -11.02 0.84
C LEU A 124 2.21 -11.71 -0.31
N ASN A 125 2.13 -11.17 -1.53
CA ASN A 125 2.90 -11.69 -2.65
C ASN A 125 4.41 -11.66 -2.41
N THR A 126 4.91 -10.64 -1.70
CA THR A 126 6.33 -10.59 -1.29
C THR A 126 6.66 -11.69 -0.29
N LEU A 127 5.79 -11.96 0.68
CA LEU A 127 5.97 -13.05 1.64
C LEU A 127 5.96 -14.42 0.96
N ASP A 128 5.07 -14.64 -0.01
CA ASP A 128 5.01 -15.89 -0.78
C ASP A 128 6.33 -16.14 -1.55
N ILE A 129 6.90 -15.10 -2.15
CA ILE A 129 8.22 -15.17 -2.82
C ILE A 129 9.31 -15.52 -1.80
N GLN A 130 9.32 -14.86 -0.64
CA GLN A 130 10.32 -15.13 0.40
C GLN A 130 10.21 -16.54 0.98
N GLU A 131 8.99 -17.09 1.10
CA GLU A 131 8.77 -18.47 1.51
C GLU A 131 9.35 -19.46 0.49
N GLN A 132 9.12 -19.20 -0.81
CA GLN A 132 9.69 -20.02 -1.89
C GLN A 132 11.23 -19.98 -1.90
N GLU A 133 11.82 -18.79 -1.78
CA GLU A 133 13.28 -18.63 -1.68
C GLU A 133 13.85 -19.37 -0.45
N HIS A 134 13.14 -19.38 0.66
CA HIS A 134 13.55 -20.10 1.87
C HIS A 134 13.52 -21.63 1.68
N GLU A 135 12.52 -22.18 0.98
CA GLU A 135 12.49 -23.61 0.65
C GLU A 135 13.63 -24.00 -0.30
N ASP A 136 13.94 -23.16 -1.30
CA ASP A 136 15.10 -23.38 -2.18
C ASP A 136 16.43 -23.32 -1.42
N PHE A 137 16.54 -22.42 -0.45
CA PHE A 137 17.70 -22.33 0.43
C PHE A 137 17.85 -23.59 1.30
N LYS A 138 16.75 -24.09 1.89
CA LYS A 138 16.76 -25.36 2.65
C LYS A 138 17.22 -26.53 1.78
N LEU A 139 16.74 -26.62 0.54
CA LEU A 139 17.15 -27.67 -0.39
C LEU A 139 18.65 -27.57 -0.72
N THR A 140 19.15 -26.36 -0.93
CA THR A 140 20.57 -26.11 -1.20
C THR A 140 21.42 -26.52 0.00
N LEU A 141 21.02 -26.13 1.21
CA LEU A 141 21.70 -26.52 2.44
C LEU A 141 21.69 -28.04 2.65
N ALA A 142 20.57 -28.71 2.37
CA ALA A 142 20.48 -30.16 2.44
C ALA A 142 21.42 -30.86 1.44
N LYS A 143 21.51 -30.36 0.20
CA LYS A 143 22.46 -30.87 -0.81
C LYS A 143 23.90 -30.66 -0.37
N SER A 144 24.26 -29.46 0.09
CA SER A 144 25.60 -29.17 0.59
C SER A 144 25.97 -30.08 1.76
N LYS A 145 25.05 -30.27 2.72
CA LYS A 145 25.25 -31.19 3.83
C LYS A 145 25.49 -32.64 3.35
N SER A 146 24.67 -33.15 2.44
CA SER A 146 24.84 -34.50 1.87
C SER A 146 26.21 -34.66 1.21
N SER A 147 26.67 -33.66 0.43
CA SER A 147 27.99 -33.74 -0.20
C SER A 147 29.15 -33.73 0.80
N PHE A 148 29.02 -33.02 1.93
CA PHE A 148 30.02 -33.08 3.01
C PHE A 148 30.00 -34.45 3.71
N GLU A 149 28.82 -34.99 4.05
CA GLU A 149 28.71 -36.32 4.66
C GLU A 149 29.25 -37.43 3.73
N ASP A 150 28.94 -37.38 2.44
CA ASP A 150 29.44 -38.34 1.43
C ASP A 150 30.97 -38.27 1.27
N LEU A 151 31.57 -37.07 1.37
CA LEU A 151 33.03 -36.88 1.34
C LEU A 151 33.68 -37.56 2.57
N ASP A 152 33.13 -37.34 3.76
CA ASP A 152 33.66 -37.94 5.00
C ASP A 152 33.58 -39.48 4.98
N TYR A 153 32.51 -40.07 4.41
CA TYR A 153 32.42 -41.52 4.23
C TYR A 153 33.47 -42.07 3.25
N ALA A 154 33.74 -41.36 2.15
CA ALA A 154 34.76 -41.76 1.19
C ALA A 154 36.16 -41.79 1.81
N ASP A 155 36.52 -40.77 2.60
CA ASP A 155 37.79 -40.70 3.31
C ASP A 155 37.92 -41.84 4.35
N ALA A 156 36.87 -42.11 5.13
CA ALA A 156 36.87 -43.22 6.09
C ALA A 156 37.06 -44.60 5.43
N VAL A 157 36.48 -44.80 4.24
CA VAL A 157 36.66 -46.04 3.45
C VAL A 157 38.08 -46.16 2.91
N ILE A 158 38.71 -45.05 2.49
CA ILE A 158 40.10 -45.04 2.04
C ILE A 158 41.02 -45.42 3.21
N ASP A 159 40.88 -44.75 4.36
CA ASP A 159 41.67 -45.03 5.56
C ASP A 159 41.54 -46.49 6.00
N PHE A 160 40.33 -47.04 5.98
CA PHE A 160 40.09 -48.44 6.34
C PHE A 160 40.77 -49.41 5.36
N ASN A 161 40.70 -49.14 4.06
CA ASN A 161 41.34 -49.98 3.04
C ASN A 161 42.87 -49.94 3.14
N GLU A 162 43.46 -48.77 3.40
CA GLU A 162 44.90 -48.64 3.61
C GLU A 162 45.36 -49.43 4.84
N ASN A 163 44.66 -49.27 5.97
CA ASN A 163 44.94 -50.02 7.19
C ASN A 163 44.80 -51.54 6.98
N THR A 164 43.78 -51.97 6.25
CA THR A 164 43.57 -53.39 5.91
C THR A 164 44.69 -53.93 5.03
N ARG A 165 45.13 -53.17 4.02
CA ARG A 165 46.26 -53.55 3.15
C ARG A 165 47.57 -53.62 3.94
N ALA A 166 47.83 -52.66 4.81
CA ALA A 166 49.01 -52.65 5.67
C ALA A 166 49.01 -53.86 6.63
N LEU A 167 47.84 -54.18 7.20
CA LEU A 167 47.67 -55.36 8.05
C LEU A 167 47.93 -56.66 7.28
N GLN A 168 47.37 -56.81 6.09
CA GLN A 168 47.60 -57.98 5.23
C GLN A 168 49.07 -58.11 4.82
N ALA A 169 49.72 -57.01 4.43
CA ALA A 169 51.14 -56.99 4.09
C ALA A 169 52.01 -57.40 5.29
N SER A 170 51.69 -56.89 6.49
CA SER A 170 52.36 -57.26 7.72
C SER A 170 52.19 -58.75 8.06
N GLN A 171 50.98 -59.29 7.90
CA GLN A 171 50.70 -60.72 8.09
C GLN A 171 51.47 -61.60 7.09
N GLN A 172 51.50 -61.22 5.81
CA GLN A 172 52.27 -61.93 4.78
C GLN A 172 53.77 -61.86 5.04
N ALA A 173 54.30 -60.69 5.40
CA ALA A 173 55.69 -60.52 5.75
C ALA A 173 56.06 -61.39 6.97
N PHE A 174 55.21 -61.41 8.00
CA PHE A 174 55.40 -62.25 9.18
C PHE A 174 55.39 -63.74 8.86
N SER A 175 54.46 -64.22 8.03
CA SER A 175 54.46 -65.61 7.56
C SER A 175 55.74 -65.95 6.79
N LYS A 176 56.18 -65.09 5.86
CA LYS A 176 57.44 -65.30 5.12
C LYS A 176 58.66 -65.29 6.03
N THR A 177 58.74 -64.39 7.01
CA THR A 177 59.83 -64.37 7.98
C THR A 177 59.83 -65.64 8.84
N LYS A 178 58.66 -66.11 9.28
CA LYS A 178 58.52 -67.37 10.01
C LYS A 178 59.00 -68.57 9.18
N ASP A 179 58.61 -68.66 7.91
CA ASP A 179 59.05 -69.72 7.00
C ASP A 179 60.57 -69.71 6.78
N LEU A 180 61.20 -68.53 6.71
CA LEU A 180 62.67 -68.39 6.60
C LEU A 180 63.43 -68.83 7.85
N THR A 181 62.81 -68.77 9.04
CA THR A 181 63.47 -69.08 10.32
C THR A 181 63.37 -70.54 10.77
N LEU A 182 62.51 -71.36 10.15
CA LEU A 182 62.28 -72.74 10.59
C LEU A 182 62.79 -73.83 9.64
N PHE A 183 63.16 -73.52 8.39
CA PHE A 183 63.63 -74.52 7.42
C PHE A 183 65.01 -74.25 6.79
N ASN A 184 65.73 -73.20 7.21
CA ASN A 184 67.09 -72.90 6.73
C ASN A 184 68.20 -73.14 7.78
N TYR A 185 67.88 -73.74 8.94
CA TYR A 185 68.87 -74.01 9.99
C TYR A 185 69.12 -75.52 10.25
N ILE A 186 68.53 -76.41 9.46
CA ILE A 186 68.85 -77.85 9.44
C ILE A 186 68.69 -78.37 8.02
#